data_AF-M0M8G4-F1
#
_entry.id   AF-M0M8G4-F1
#
_cell.length_a   1.000
_cell.length_b   1.000
_cell.length_c   1.000
_cell.angle_alpha   90.00
_cell.angle_beta   90.00
_cell.angle_gamma   90.00
#
_symmetry.space_group_name_H-M   'P 1'
#
loop_
_entity.id
_entity.type
_entity.pdbx_description
1 polymer ?
#
loop_
_entity_poly.entity_id
_entity_poly.type
_entity_poly.pdbx_seq_one_letter_code
_entity_poly.pdbx_strand_id
1 'polypeptide(L)'
;VGGETHRRSVDVLADGGVLVSVVGAPSDPIADGRDIAVRAVSGRSEQPALLATIGEAIDDGTLRPTVSTEIPLAEAARAHEIVETEHVRGKLVLDV
;
A
#
# COMPACT_ATOMS: atom_id res chain seq x y z
N VAL A 1 0.60 -8.72 5.12
CA VAL A 1 1.53 -7.60 5.43
C VAL A 1 1.19 -7.03 6.80
N GLY A 2 2.18 -6.59 7.60
CA GLY A 2 2.00 -6.17 9.01
C GLY A 2 2.41 -7.26 10.00
N GLY A 3 2.16 -7.06 11.30
CA GLY A 3 2.43 -8.05 12.36
C GLY A 3 3.89 -8.54 12.35
N GLU A 4 4.10 -9.83 12.07
CA GLU A 4 5.45 -10.41 11.88
C GLU A 4 6.29 -9.67 10.84
N THR A 5 5.66 -9.21 9.75
CA THR A 5 6.38 -8.43 8.72
C THR A 5 6.90 -7.12 9.30
N HIS A 6 6.15 -6.44 10.20
CA HIS A 6 6.67 -5.23 10.85
C HIS A 6 7.91 -5.52 11.67
N ARG A 7 7.90 -6.59 12.47
CA ARG A 7 9.05 -6.99 13.31
C ARG A 7 10.29 -7.27 12.46
N ARG A 8 10.16 -8.12 11.44
CA ARG A 8 11.25 -8.43 10.51
C ARG A 8 11.74 -7.21 9.71
N SER A 9 10.85 -6.26 9.42
CA SER A 9 11.24 -5.02 8.74
C SER A 9 12.07 -4.09 9.60
N VAL A 10 11.89 -4.09 10.93
CA VAL A 10 12.72 -3.30 11.86
C VAL A 10 14.14 -3.81 11.89
N ASP A 11 14.33 -5.14 11.90
CA ASP A 11 15.65 -5.76 12.02
C ASP A 11 16.65 -5.24 10.97
N VAL A 12 16.16 -4.92 9.78
CA VAL A 12 16.95 -4.47 8.63
C VAL A 12 17.07 -2.94 8.51
N LEU A 13 16.47 -2.16 9.41
CA LEU A 13 16.61 -0.70 9.40
C LEU A 13 17.97 -0.26 9.94
N ALA A 14 18.52 0.80 9.35
CA ALA A 14 19.64 1.51 9.97
C ALA A 14 19.15 2.31 11.19
N ASP A 15 20.09 2.69 12.06
CA ASP A 15 19.83 3.64 13.13
C ASP A 15 19.36 5.00 12.55
N GLY A 16 18.35 5.62 13.15
CA GLY A 16 17.63 6.76 12.57
C GLY A 16 16.61 6.41 11.48
N GLY A 17 16.35 5.11 11.24
CA GLY A 17 15.46 4.63 10.19
C GLY A 17 13.96 4.87 10.44
N VAL A 18 13.15 4.72 9.39
CA VAL A 18 11.69 4.94 9.47
C VAL A 18 10.93 3.72 8.96
N LEU A 19 10.06 3.15 9.80
CA LEU A 19 9.04 2.18 9.40
C LEU A 19 7.73 2.91 9.08
N VAL A 20 7.33 2.89 7.81
CA VAL A 20 6.02 3.42 7.36
C VAL A 20 5.08 2.28 7.05
N SER A 21 3.86 2.30 7.60
CA SER A 21 2.86 1.24 7.44
C SER A 21 1.51 1.77 6.94
N VAL A 22 0.97 1.11 5.92
CA VAL A 22 -0.39 1.35 5.37
C VAL A 22 -1.46 0.50 6.04
N VAL A 23 -1.07 -0.51 6.83
CA VAL A 23 -1.98 -1.44 7.54
C VAL A 23 -2.11 -1.08 9.02
N GLY A 24 -1.85 0.18 9.37
CA GLY A 24 -1.83 0.67 10.75
C GLY A 24 -0.48 0.49 11.45
N ALA A 25 -0.35 1.08 12.65
CA ALA A 25 0.84 0.95 13.46
C ALA A 25 1.00 -0.50 14.00
N PRO A 26 2.22 -0.97 14.25
CA PRO A 26 2.46 -2.22 14.97
C PRO A 26 1.71 -2.21 16.31
N SER A 27 1.09 -3.33 16.66
CA SER A 27 0.37 -3.49 17.94
C SER A 27 1.32 -3.50 19.14
N ASP A 28 2.55 -3.98 18.93
CA ASP A 28 3.57 -4.07 19.97
C ASP A 28 4.61 -2.96 19.80
N PRO A 29 5.04 -2.30 20.89
CA PRO A 29 6.12 -1.34 20.83
C PRO A 29 7.42 -2.02 20.37
N ILE A 30 8.03 -1.45 19.33
CA ILE A 30 9.30 -1.92 18.79
C ILE A 30 10.41 -1.44 19.73
N ALA A 31 10.91 -2.33 20.58
CA ALA A 31 12.03 -2.07 21.49
C ALA A 31 13.33 -2.59 20.86
N ASP A 32 14.00 -1.71 20.12
CA ASP A 32 15.14 -2.10 19.27
C ASP A 32 16.46 -1.40 19.66
N GLY A 33 16.41 -0.43 20.57
CA GLY A 33 17.59 0.30 21.08
C GLY A 33 18.20 1.30 20.08
N ARG A 34 17.85 1.22 18.79
CA ARG A 34 18.12 2.21 17.75
C ARG A 34 17.02 3.28 17.71
N ASP A 35 17.32 4.46 17.20
CA ASP A 35 16.36 5.54 16.98
C ASP A 35 15.48 5.25 15.75
N ILE A 36 14.48 4.39 15.92
CA ILE A 36 13.57 4.01 14.84
C ILE A 36 12.24 4.76 14.97
N ALA A 37 11.89 5.50 13.92
CA ALA A 37 10.60 6.19 13.81
C ALA A 37 9.54 5.28 13.18
N VAL A 38 8.39 5.13 13.85
CA VAL A 38 7.25 4.38 13.30
C VAL A 38 6.15 5.35 12.89
N ARG A 39 5.62 5.20 11.67
CA ARG A 39 4.55 6.04 11.11
C ARG A 39 3.47 5.17 10.49
N ALA A 40 2.23 5.44 10.85
CA ALA A 40 1.07 4.90 10.16
C ALA A 40 0.58 5.95 9.15
N VAL A 41 0.30 5.51 7.92
CA VAL A 41 -0.30 6.34 6.88
C VAL A 41 -1.61 5.71 6.46
N SER A 42 -2.59 6.55 6.12
CA SER A 42 -3.85 6.11 5.57
C SER A 42 -3.86 6.35 4.06
N GLY A 43 -4.60 5.52 3.31
CA GLY A 43 -4.82 5.76 1.88
C GLY A 43 -5.70 6.99 1.59
N ARG A 44 -6.28 7.62 2.62
CA ARG A 44 -7.02 8.87 2.47
C ARG A 44 -6.03 10.03 2.54
N SER A 45 -5.92 10.77 1.45
CA SER A 45 -5.23 12.06 1.41
C SER A 45 -6.25 13.18 1.52
N GLU A 46 -6.02 14.13 2.43
CA GLU A 46 -6.78 15.37 2.51
C GLU A 46 -6.23 16.45 1.58
N GLN A 47 -5.23 16.12 0.76
CA GLN A 47 -4.57 17.03 -0.17
C GLN A 47 -4.90 16.63 -1.62
N PRO A 48 -5.86 17.32 -2.27
CA PRO A 48 -6.24 17.04 -3.66
C PRO A 48 -5.08 17.15 -4.65
N ALA A 49 -4.09 18.01 -4.37
CA ALA A 49 -2.90 18.20 -5.19
C ALA A 49 -2.11 16.90 -5.42
N LEU A 50 -2.10 15.97 -4.46
CA LEU A 50 -1.44 14.68 -4.60
C LEU A 50 -2.04 13.85 -5.75
N LEU A 51 -3.36 13.85 -5.90
CA LEU A 51 -4.02 13.12 -6.98
C LEU A 51 -3.76 13.77 -8.34
N ALA A 52 -3.68 15.11 -8.39
CA ALA A 52 -3.31 15.83 -9.61
C ALA A 52 -1.89 15.47 -10.08
N THR A 53 -0.91 15.49 -9.17
CA THR A 53 0.47 15.10 -9.48
C THR A 53 0.57 13.64 -9.93
N ILE A 54 -0.20 12.72 -9.31
CA ILE A 54 -0.26 11.32 -9.76
C ILE A 54 -0.87 11.23 -11.16
N GLY A 55 -1.91 12.01 -11.46
CA GLY A 55 -2.53 12.08 -12.79
C GLY A 55 -1.57 12.57 -13.86
N GLU A 56 -0.85 13.67 -13.60
CA GLU A 56 0.18 14.20 -14.51
C GLU A 56 1.26 13.16 -14.82
N ALA A 57 1.74 12.45 -13.79
CA ALA A 57 2.72 11.38 -13.97
C ALA A 57 2.17 10.17 -14.76
N ILE A 58 0.85 9.94 -14.72
CA ILE A 58 0.20 8.92 -15.56
C ILE A 58 0.12 9.40 -17.01
N ASP A 59 -0.31 10.65 -17.21
CA ASP A 59 -0.49 11.25 -18.54
C ASP A 59 0.84 11.37 -19.30
N ASP A 60 1.93 11.73 -18.61
CA ASP A 60 3.26 11.84 -19.21
C ASP A 60 4.03 10.49 -19.31
N GLY A 61 3.46 9.42 -18.75
CA GLY A 61 4.01 8.07 -18.79
C GLY A 61 5.10 7.76 -17.76
N THR A 62 5.46 8.71 -16.88
CA THR A 62 6.39 8.48 -15.76
C THR A 62 5.89 7.38 -14.82
N LEU A 63 4.57 7.32 -14.60
CA LEU A 63 3.90 6.32 -13.80
C LEU A 63 2.92 5.53 -14.66
N ARG A 64 3.14 4.22 -14.78
CA ARG A 64 2.23 3.32 -15.51
C ARG A 64 1.51 2.37 -14.55
N PRO A 65 0.19 2.52 -14.34
CA PRO A 65 -0.57 1.55 -13.57
C PRO A 65 -0.45 0.16 -14.19
N THR A 66 -0.21 -0.85 -13.35
CA THR A 66 -0.25 -2.25 -13.78
C THR A 66 -1.66 -2.77 -13.53
N VAL A 67 -2.42 -3.03 -14.61
CA VAL A 67 -3.73 -3.67 -14.53
C VAL A 67 -3.50 -5.18 -14.52
N SER A 68 -4.02 -5.84 -13.48
CA SER A 68 -3.95 -7.29 -13.34
C SER A 68 -5.00 -7.97 -14.21
N THR A 69 -6.25 -7.50 -14.13
CA THR A 69 -7.41 -8.04 -14.84
C THR A 69 -8.53 -7.01 -14.78
N GLU A 70 -9.33 -6.97 -15.85
CA GLU A 70 -10.57 -6.21 -15.95
C GLU A 70 -11.75 -7.17 -15.76
N ILE A 71 -12.71 -6.79 -14.93
CA ILE A 71 -13.87 -7.62 -14.55
C ILE A 71 -15.12 -6.76 -14.75
N PRO A 72 -16.18 -7.24 -15.41
CA PRO A 72 -17.43 -6.49 -15.50
C PRO A 72 -17.96 -6.14 -14.10
N LEU A 73 -18.52 -4.95 -13.93
CA LEU A 73 -19.10 -4.53 -12.64
C LEU A 73 -20.14 -5.54 -12.10
N ALA A 74 -20.87 -6.21 -13.00
CA ALA A 74 -21.81 -7.27 -12.66
C ALA A 74 -21.16 -8.47 -11.93
N GLU A 75 -19.85 -8.66 -12.08
CA GLU A 75 -19.05 -9.71 -11.45
C GLU A 75 -18.20 -9.17 -10.27
N ALA A 76 -18.53 -8.04 -9.67
CA ALA A 76 -17.75 -7.46 -8.57
C ALA A 76 -17.51 -8.42 -7.39
N ALA A 77 -18.45 -9.33 -7.09
CA ALA A 77 -18.27 -10.37 -6.07
C ALA A 77 -17.05 -11.26 -6.36
N ARG A 78 -16.89 -11.68 -7.63
CA ARG A 78 -15.72 -12.46 -8.07
C ARG A 78 -14.43 -11.65 -7.94
N ALA A 79 -14.47 -10.34 -8.23
CA ALA A 79 -13.31 -9.48 -8.04
C ALA A 79 -12.85 -9.47 -6.57
N HIS A 80 -13.79 -9.43 -5.62
CA HIS A 80 -13.49 -9.53 -4.18
C HIS A 80 -12.88 -10.88 -3.80
N GLU A 81 -13.47 -11.99 -4.26
CA GLU A 81 -12.92 -13.34 -4.04
C GLU A 81 -11.46 -13.44 -4.50
N ILE A 82 -11.13 -12.83 -5.64
CA ILE A 82 -9.76 -12.80 -6.16
C ILE A 82 -8.82 -11.98 -5.27
N VAL A 83 -9.22 -10.77 -4.84
CA VAL A 83 -8.37 -9.91 -3.98
C VAL A 83 -8.08 -10.54 -2.63
N GLU A 84 -9.05 -11.26 -2.06
CA GLU A 84 -8.92 -11.96 -0.78
C GLU A 84 -7.86 -13.08 -0.81
N THR A 85 -7.47 -13.56 -1.99
CA THR A 85 -6.38 -14.55 -2.10
C THR A 85 -4.99 -13.98 -1.80
N GLU A 86 -4.84 -12.67 -1.57
CA GLU A 86 -3.61 -11.94 -1.21
C GLU A 86 -2.45 -11.99 -2.24
N HIS A 87 -2.66 -12.56 -3.44
CA HIS A 87 -1.58 -12.75 -4.45
C HIS A 87 -1.78 -11.95 -5.75
N VAL A 88 -2.72 -11.02 -5.79
CA VAL A 88 -2.96 -10.17 -6.96
C VAL A 88 -1.77 -9.24 -7.19
N ARG A 89 -1.23 -9.24 -8.41
CA ARG A 89 -0.16 -8.32 -8.84
C ARG A 89 -0.75 -7.23 -9.72
N GLY A 90 -0.75 -6.00 -9.23
CA GLY A 90 -1.36 -4.86 -9.90
C GLY A 90 -2.77 -4.55 -9.38
N LYS A 91 -3.55 -3.81 -10.16
CA LYS A 91 -4.92 -3.40 -9.83
C LYS A 91 -5.93 -4.26 -10.58
N LEU A 92 -6.96 -4.74 -9.89
CA LEU A 92 -8.19 -5.18 -10.55
C LEU A 92 -9.01 -3.95 -10.89
N VAL A 93 -9.55 -3.91 -12.11
CA VAL A 93 -10.39 -2.82 -12.60
C VAL A 93 -11.79 -3.38 -12.83
N LEU A 94 -12.80 -2.65 -12.39
CA LEU A 94 -14.19 -2.94 -12.73
C LEU A 94 -14.56 -2.13 -13.97
N ASP A 95 -15.05 -2.81 -14.99
CA ASP A 95 -15.54 -2.22 -16.23
C ASP A 95 -17.06 -2.02 -16.16
N VAL A 96 -17.56 -0.86 -16.63
CA VAL A 96 -18.92 -0.36 -16.37
C VAL A 96 -19.74 -0.12 -17.63
#